data_AF-A0A3M6U9W3-F1
#
_entry.id   AF-A0A3M6U9W3-F1
#
_cell.length_a   1.000
_cell.length_b   1.000
_cell.length_c   1.000
_cell.angle_alpha   90.00
_cell.angle_beta   90.00
_cell.angle_gamma   90.00
#
_symmetry.space_group_name_H-M   'P 1'
#
loop_
_entity.id
_entity.type
_entity.pdbx_description
1 polymer ?
#
loop_
_entity_poly.entity_id
_entity_poly.type
_entity_poly.pdbx_seq_one_letter_code
_entity_poly.pdbx_strand_id
1 'polypeptide(L)'
;MAGEKAIRDVCGIYSRLFDHRAVMQNECKYVIREFEGKRNDRELLRLTEASQKANEIQSKIPECVQLAELLNDVQDQLKDARQRCHNILEREEQDPRKKRRDEIKEKSKKQWDEFLKEMDKEEEGIEKEFLAKSLKLKEKYGLIANPESN
;
A
#
# COMPACT_ATOMS: atom_id res chain seq x y z
N MET A 1 -99.23 -19.45 5.12
CA MET A 1 -98.64 -19.00 6.40
C MET A 1 -97.53 -19.94 6.92
N ALA A 2 -97.64 -21.28 6.84
CA ALA A 2 -96.56 -22.18 7.29
C ALA A 2 -95.35 -22.26 6.32
N GLY A 3 -95.58 -22.24 5.00
CA GLY A 3 -94.52 -22.36 4.00
C GLY A 3 -93.55 -21.17 3.95
N GLU A 4 -94.04 -19.94 4.12
CA GLU A 4 -93.18 -18.74 4.18
C GLU A 4 -92.25 -18.74 5.38
N LYS A 5 -92.69 -19.32 6.50
CA LYS A 5 -91.86 -19.43 7.71
C LYS A 5 -90.72 -20.42 7.49
N ALA A 6 -91.02 -21.57 6.87
CA ALA A 6 -90.02 -22.56 6.52
C ALA A 6 -88.97 -22.02 5.53
N ILE A 7 -89.40 -21.26 4.51
CA ILE A 7 -88.48 -20.64 3.53
C ILE A 7 -87.57 -19.62 4.24
N ARG A 8 -88.12 -18.79 5.13
CA ARG A 8 -87.36 -17.78 5.87
C ARG A 8 -86.32 -18.43 6.80
N ASP A 9 -86.69 -19.51 7.47
CA ASP A 9 -85.79 -20.24 8.36
C ASP A 9 -84.66 -20.92 7.57
N VAL A 10 -84.97 -21.55 6.43
CA VAL A 10 -83.96 -22.16 5.53
C VAL A 10 -83.02 -21.10 4.95
N CYS A 11 -83.52 -19.98 4.44
CA CYS A 11 -82.69 -18.89 3.93
C CYS A 11 -81.84 -18.24 5.02
N GLY A 12 -82.35 -18.14 6.26
CA GLY A 12 -81.62 -17.63 7.41
C GLY A 12 -80.48 -18.57 7.86
N ILE A 13 -80.72 -19.89 7.82
CA ILE A 13 -79.69 -20.91 8.08
C ILE A 13 -78.64 -20.89 6.96
N TYR A 14 -79.07 -20.81 5.70
CA TYR A 14 -78.19 -20.74 4.54
C TYR A 14 -77.28 -19.51 4.58
N SER A 15 -77.84 -18.34 4.89
CA SER A 15 -77.06 -17.09 5.00
C SER A 15 -76.05 -17.13 6.14
N ARG A 16 -76.34 -17.82 7.26
CA ARG A 16 -75.39 -18.01 8.36
C ARG A 16 -74.30 -19.03 8.05
N LEU A 17 -74.65 -20.14 7.39
CA LEU A 17 -73.70 -21.19 7.01
C LEU A 17 -72.73 -20.71 5.92
N PHE A 18 -73.21 -19.88 5.00
CA PHE A 18 -72.43 -19.32 3.89
C PHE A 18 -72.07 -17.85 4.11
N ASP A 19 -72.03 -17.37 5.36
CA ASP A 19 -71.51 -16.03 5.65
C ASP A 19 -69.97 -16.05 5.55
N HIS A 20 -69.49 -15.98 4.31
CA HIS A 20 -68.08 -15.93 4.00
C HIS A 20 -67.40 -14.67 4.54
N ARG A 21 -68.15 -13.65 5.00
CA ARG A 21 -67.54 -12.44 5.57
C ARG A 21 -66.66 -12.77 6.77
N ALA A 22 -67.09 -13.67 7.66
CA ALA A 22 -66.29 -14.02 8.83
C ALA A 22 -64.96 -14.70 8.45
N VAL A 23 -65.01 -15.61 7.47
CA VAL A 23 -63.82 -16.28 6.93
C VAL A 23 -62.91 -15.28 6.23
N MET A 24 -63.44 -14.51 5.29
CA MET A 24 -62.68 -13.50 4.54
C MET A 24 -62.06 -12.44 5.46
N GLN A 25 -62.80 -12.00 6.48
CA GLN A 25 -62.30 -11.00 7.42
C GLN A 25 -61.20 -11.56 8.32
N ASN A 26 -61.26 -12.85 8.68
CA ASN A 26 -60.18 -13.52 9.40
C ASN A 26 -58.95 -13.73 8.51
N GLU A 27 -59.13 -14.13 7.24
CA GLU A 27 -58.04 -14.26 6.27
C GLU A 27 -57.36 -12.90 6.02
N CYS A 28 -58.13 -11.82 5.81
CA CYS A 28 -57.56 -10.47 5.68
C CYS A 28 -56.75 -10.07 6.92
N LYS A 29 -57.28 -10.31 8.14
CA LYS A 29 -56.55 -10.04 9.39
C LYS A 29 -55.28 -10.88 9.53
N TYR A 30 -55.33 -12.13 9.08
CA TYR A 30 -54.17 -13.02 9.09
C TYR A 30 -53.08 -12.53 8.13
N VAL A 31 -53.44 -12.16 6.90
CA VAL A 31 -52.51 -11.58 5.91
C VAL A 31 -51.86 -10.32 6.47
N ILE A 32 -52.63 -9.38 7.00
CA ILE A 32 -52.09 -8.15 7.62
C ILE A 32 -51.14 -8.49 8.76
N ARG A 33 -51.53 -9.39 9.68
CA ARG A 33 -50.69 -9.77 10.82
C ARG A 33 -49.40 -10.46 10.40
N GLU A 34 -49.44 -11.33 9.39
CA GLU A 34 -48.23 -12.00 8.91
C GLU A 34 -47.31 -11.05 8.16
N PHE A 35 -47.83 -10.25 7.23
CA PHE A 35 -46.99 -9.43 6.36
C PHE A 35 -46.56 -8.11 7.00
N GLU A 36 -47.47 -7.38 7.65
CA GLU A 36 -47.15 -6.09 8.29
C GLU A 36 -46.61 -6.27 9.73
N GLY A 37 -47.00 -7.34 10.42
CA GLY A 37 -46.61 -7.58 11.81
C GLY A 37 -45.35 -8.45 11.96
N LYS A 38 -45.48 -9.73 11.61
CA LYS A 38 -44.42 -10.72 11.88
C LYS A 38 -43.26 -10.68 10.89
N ARG A 39 -43.57 -10.53 9.60
CA ARG A 39 -42.56 -10.49 8.53
C ARG A 39 -42.02 -9.09 8.33
N ASN A 40 -42.87 -8.06 8.48
CA ASN A 40 -42.52 -6.64 8.51
C ASN A 40 -41.46 -6.26 7.45
N ASP A 41 -41.72 -6.66 6.20
CA ASP A 41 -40.83 -6.44 5.04
C ASP A 41 -39.39 -6.91 5.20
N ARG A 42 -39.08 -7.76 6.20
CA ARG A 42 -37.71 -8.24 6.47
C ARG A 42 -37.11 -8.95 5.27
N GLU A 43 -37.93 -9.67 4.50
CA GLU A 43 -37.48 -10.36 3.29
C GLU A 43 -37.13 -9.38 2.18
N LEU A 44 -37.93 -8.32 1.99
CA LEU A 44 -37.64 -7.25 1.04
C LEU A 44 -36.34 -6.55 1.42
N LEU A 45 -36.18 -6.18 2.69
CA LEU A 45 -34.98 -5.51 3.21
C LEU A 45 -33.73 -6.37 2.99
N ARG A 46 -33.79 -7.66 3.32
CA ARG A 46 -32.70 -8.62 3.07
C ARG A 46 -32.37 -8.75 1.59
N LEU A 47 -33.38 -8.77 0.73
CA LEU A 47 -33.17 -8.87 -0.72
C LEU A 47 -32.54 -7.58 -1.27
N THR A 48 -32.97 -6.42 -0.78
CA THR A 48 -32.38 -5.13 -1.13
C THR A 48 -30.92 -5.05 -0.69
N GLU A 49 -30.61 -5.44 0.54
CA GLU A 49 -29.23 -5.51 1.05
C GLU A 49 -28.36 -6.47 0.23
N ALA A 50 -28.88 -7.64 -0.12
CA ALA A 50 -28.17 -8.61 -0.95
C ALA A 50 -27.91 -8.05 -2.36
N SER A 51 -28.90 -7.38 -2.95
CA SER A 51 -28.78 -6.72 -4.25
C SER A 51 -27.76 -5.59 -4.23
N GLN A 52 -27.74 -4.77 -3.18
CA GLN A 52 -26.73 -3.72 -3.01
C GLN A 52 -25.32 -4.31 -2.95
N LYS A 53 -25.10 -5.33 -2.11
CA LYS A 53 -23.80 -6.02 -2.01
C LYS A 53 -23.37 -6.64 -3.34
N ALA A 54 -24.30 -7.28 -4.05
CA ALA A 54 -24.02 -7.84 -5.37
C ALA A 54 -23.58 -6.77 -6.37
N ASN A 55 -24.25 -5.62 -6.40
CA ASN A 55 -23.89 -4.50 -7.26
C ASN A 55 -22.55 -3.87 -6.87
N GLU A 56 -22.27 -3.71 -5.58
CA GLU A 56 -20.97 -3.24 -5.09
C GLU A 56 -19.83 -4.16 -5.53
N ILE A 57 -20.02 -5.48 -5.38
CA ILE A 57 -19.04 -6.47 -5.84
C ILE A 57 -18.87 -6.37 -7.35
N GLN A 58 -19.97 -6.36 -8.11
CA GLN A 58 -19.96 -6.26 -9.57
C GLN A 58 -19.21 -5.02 -10.06
N SER A 59 -19.36 -3.89 -9.37
CA SER A 59 -18.68 -2.64 -9.72
C SER A 59 -17.16 -2.69 -9.52
N LYS A 60 -16.67 -3.52 -8.59
CA LYS A 60 -15.24 -3.66 -8.27
C LYS A 60 -14.52 -4.73 -9.09
N ILE A 61 -15.25 -5.68 -9.70
CA ILE A 61 -14.65 -6.76 -10.50
C ILE A 61 -13.72 -6.22 -11.61
N PRO A 62 -14.09 -5.19 -12.40
CA PRO A 62 -13.21 -4.68 -13.46
C PRO A 62 -11.86 -4.16 -12.93
N GLU A 63 -11.87 -3.44 -11.80
CA GLU A 63 -10.67 -2.94 -11.14
C GLU A 63 -9.79 -4.09 -10.65
N CYS A 64 -10.39 -5.12 -10.03
CA CYS A 64 -9.66 -6.31 -9.59
C CYS A 64 -9.00 -7.05 -10.76
N VAL A 65 -9.65 -7.13 -11.93
CA VAL A 65 -9.08 -7.76 -13.12
C VAL A 65 -7.87 -6.97 -13.63
N GLN A 66 -7.98 -5.63 -13.71
CA GLN A 66 -6.86 -4.78 -14.12
C GLN A 66 -5.68 -4.89 -13.16
N LEU A 67 -5.93 -4.92 -11.85
CA LEU A 67 -4.89 -5.11 -10.85
C LEU A 67 -4.25 -6.49 -10.93
N ALA A 68 -5.02 -7.54 -11.26
CA ALA A 68 -4.49 -8.89 -11.45
C ALA A 68 -3.55 -8.97 -12.66
N GLU A 69 -3.86 -8.27 -13.75
CA GLU A 69 -2.97 -8.16 -14.91
C GLU A 69 -1.66 -7.45 -14.54
N LEU A 70 -1.74 -6.32 -13.85
CA LEU A 70 -0.56 -5.58 -13.37
C LEU A 70 0.31 -6.43 -12.42
N LEU A 71 -0.30 -7.26 -11.58
CA LEU A 71 0.44 -8.16 -10.68
C LEU A 71 1.27 -9.20 -11.46
N ASN A 72 0.76 -9.70 -12.59
CA ASN A 72 1.53 -10.61 -13.44
C ASN A 72 2.75 -9.90 -14.05
N ASP A 73 2.57 -8.67 -14.54
CA ASP A 73 3.68 -7.87 -15.09
C ASP A 73 4.76 -7.61 -14.04
N VAL A 74 4.36 -7.20 -12.82
CA VAL A 74 5.28 -6.99 -11.69
C VAL A 74 5.99 -8.30 -11.32
N GLN A 75 5.27 -9.43 -11.34
CA GLN A 75 5.86 -10.73 -11.06
C GLN A 75 6.95 -11.10 -12.08
N ASP A 76 6.71 -10.84 -13.37
CA ASP A 76 7.68 -11.14 -14.42
C ASP A 76 8.89 -10.20 -14.37
N GLN A 77 8.67 -8.91 -14.14
CA GLN A 77 9.76 -7.96 -13.89
C GLN A 77 10.62 -8.37 -12.69
N LEU A 78 10.00 -8.87 -11.62
CA LEU A 78 10.72 -9.36 -10.45
C LEU A 78 11.54 -10.62 -10.76
N LYS A 79 11.00 -11.56 -11.54
CA LYS A 79 11.74 -12.75 -12.00
C LYS A 79 12.95 -12.35 -12.84
N ASP A 80 12.77 -11.40 -13.75
CA ASP A 80 13.84 -10.88 -14.61
C ASP A 80 14.93 -10.19 -13.80
N ALA A 81 14.55 -9.30 -12.87
CA ALA A 81 15.49 -8.63 -11.98
C ALA A 81 16.28 -9.64 -11.15
N ARG A 82 15.60 -10.65 -10.59
CA ARG A 82 16.25 -11.73 -9.83
C ARG A 82 17.24 -12.50 -10.71
N GLN A 83 16.88 -12.85 -11.94
CA GLN A 83 17.76 -13.56 -12.85
C GLN A 83 18.99 -12.72 -13.22
N ARG A 84 18.81 -11.41 -13.46
CA ARG A 84 19.93 -10.50 -13.73
C ARG A 84 20.88 -10.42 -12.55
N CYS A 85 20.36 -10.27 -11.33
CA CYS A 85 21.18 -10.28 -10.11
C CYS A 85 21.95 -11.60 -9.97
N HIS A 86 21.29 -12.73 -10.22
CA HIS A 86 21.95 -14.04 -10.19
C HIS A 86 23.07 -14.14 -11.22
N ASN A 87 22.83 -13.72 -12.47
CA ASN A 87 23.84 -13.73 -13.53
C ASN A 87 25.04 -12.82 -13.23
N ILE A 88 24.80 -11.68 -12.55
CA ILE A 88 25.88 -10.78 -12.10
C ILE A 88 26.73 -11.47 -11.04
N LEU A 89 26.09 -12.06 -10.02
CA LEU A 89 26.79 -12.78 -8.95
C LEU A 89 27.61 -13.95 -9.51
N GLU A 90 27.01 -14.75 -10.39
CA GLU A 90 27.68 -15.88 -11.01
C GLU A 90 28.88 -15.42 -11.86
N ARG A 91 28.74 -14.34 -12.63
CA ARG A 91 29.87 -13.74 -13.36
C ARG A 91 30.97 -13.23 -12.45
N GLU A 92 30.63 -12.64 -11.30
CA GLU A 92 31.62 -12.18 -10.33
C GLU A 92 32.33 -13.32 -9.60
N GLU A 93 31.64 -14.43 -9.34
CA GLU A 93 32.25 -15.63 -8.78
C GLU A 93 33.17 -16.32 -9.78
N GLN A 94 32.76 -16.37 -11.04
CA GLN A 94 33.51 -17.03 -12.11
C GLN A 94 34.59 -16.15 -12.74
N ASP A 95 34.71 -14.85 -12.40
CA ASP A 95 35.73 -13.95 -12.95
C ASP A 95 37.15 -14.39 -12.51
N PRO A 96 37.94 -15.04 -13.38
CA PRO A 96 39.26 -15.53 -13.00
C PRO A 96 40.25 -14.37 -12.77
N ARG A 97 39.90 -13.16 -13.20
CA ARG A 97 40.71 -11.95 -13.05
C ARG A 97 40.35 -11.14 -11.81
N LYS A 98 39.34 -11.57 -11.02
CA LYS A 98 38.93 -10.89 -9.78
C LYS A 98 40.10 -10.70 -8.81
N LYS A 99 40.80 -11.79 -8.49
CA LYS A 99 42.01 -11.74 -7.64
C LYS A 99 43.07 -10.78 -8.17
N ARG A 100 43.36 -10.83 -9.47
CA ARG A 100 44.32 -9.93 -10.13
C ARG A 100 43.88 -8.47 -10.06
N ARG A 101 42.60 -8.16 -10.24
CA ARG A 101 42.04 -6.81 -10.11
C ARG A 101 42.12 -6.31 -8.67
N ASP A 102 41.84 -7.16 -7.69
CA ASP A 102 41.91 -6.82 -6.27
C ASP A 102 43.36 -6.54 -5.85
N GLU A 103 44.32 -7.34 -6.32
CA GLU A 103 45.76 -7.07 -6.12
C GLU A 103 46.20 -5.74 -6.75
N ILE A 104 45.72 -5.42 -7.95
CA ILE A 104 46.03 -4.15 -8.62
C ILE A 104 45.41 -2.97 -7.84
N LYS A 105 44.17 -3.11 -7.38
CA LYS A 105 43.51 -2.09 -6.55
C LYS A 105 44.29 -1.84 -5.27
N GLU A 106 44.71 -2.89 -4.57
CA GLU A 106 45.46 -2.78 -3.33
C GLU A 106 46.83 -2.12 -3.55
N LYS A 107 47.53 -2.50 -4.62
CA LYS A 107 48.79 -1.84 -5.00
C LYS A 107 48.60 -0.36 -5.32
N SER A 108 47.57 -0.03 -6.11
CA SER A 108 47.27 1.35 -6.49
C SER A 108 46.89 2.19 -5.27
N LYS A 109 46.15 1.61 -4.32
CA LYS A 109 45.80 2.26 -3.05
C LYS A 109 47.04 2.58 -2.23
N LYS A 110 47.97 1.63 -2.08
CA LYS A 110 49.23 1.87 -1.36
C LYS A 110 50.07 2.98 -2.01
N GLN A 111 50.18 2.96 -3.34
CA GLN A 111 50.87 4.01 -4.08
C GLN A 111 50.21 5.38 -3.89
N TRP A 112 48.88 5.42 -3.87
CA TRP A 112 48.13 6.64 -3.61
C TRP A 112 48.33 7.17 -2.19
N ASP A 113 48.31 6.28 -1.19
CA ASP A 113 48.55 6.64 0.21
C ASP A 113 50.00 7.13 0.42
N GLU A 114 50.98 6.56 -0.30
CA GLU A 114 52.36 7.04 -0.31
C GLU A 114 52.48 8.42 -0.95
N PHE A 115 51.85 8.61 -2.11
CA PHE A 115 51.82 9.90 -2.80
C PHE A 115 51.20 11.01 -1.94
N LEU A 116 50.08 10.74 -1.26
CA LEU A 116 49.47 11.71 -0.35
C LEU A 116 50.40 12.11 0.79
N LYS A 117 51.12 11.16 1.39
CA LYS A 117 52.12 11.46 2.43
C LYS A 117 53.28 12.29 1.93
N GLU A 118 53.68 12.12 0.67
CA GLU A 118 54.71 12.94 0.05
C GLU A 118 54.19 14.37 -0.20
N MET A 119 52.96 14.50 -0.66
CA MET A 119 52.30 15.81 -0.84
C MET A 119 52.14 16.57 0.48
N ASP A 120 51.69 15.90 1.54
CA ASP A 120 51.55 16.51 2.87
C ASP A 120 52.91 17.04 3.37
N LYS A 121 54.00 16.28 3.14
CA LYS A 121 55.36 16.72 3.51
C LYS A 121 55.84 17.92 2.68
N GLU A 122 55.52 17.94 1.40
CA GLU A 122 55.89 19.04 0.52
C GLU A 122 55.13 20.32 0.92
N GLU A 123 53.83 20.20 1.22
CA GLU A 123 53.01 21.29 1.75
C GLU A 123 53.57 21.84 3.07
N GLU A 124 53.89 20.98 4.04
CA GLU A 124 54.54 21.39 5.28
C GLU A 124 55.89 22.10 5.03
N GLY A 125 56.66 21.64 4.04
CA GLY A 125 57.91 22.25 3.64
C GLY A 125 57.72 23.66 3.09
N ILE A 126 56.75 23.84 2.20
CA ILE A 126 56.37 25.12 1.63
C ILE A 126 55.88 26.07 2.72
N GLU A 127 55.04 25.61 3.64
CA GLU A 127 54.57 26.42 4.77
C GLU A 127 55.71 26.88 5.67
N LYS A 128 56.64 25.98 6.03
CA LYS A 128 57.82 26.32 6.84
C LYS A 128 58.71 27.35 6.13
N GLU A 129 58.94 27.19 4.83
CA GLU A 129 59.68 28.17 4.03
C GLU A 129 58.97 29.51 3.96
N PHE A 130 57.66 29.50 3.74
CA PHE A 130 56.84 30.70 3.67
C PHE A 130 56.87 31.46 5.00
N LEU A 131 56.70 30.76 6.12
CA LEU A 131 56.81 31.32 7.47
C LEU A 131 58.20 31.89 7.73
N ALA A 132 59.26 31.18 7.39
CA ALA A 132 60.63 31.65 7.55
C ALA A 132 60.92 32.91 6.72
N LYS A 133 60.47 32.95 5.46
CA LYS A 133 60.58 34.13 4.59
C LYS A 133 59.74 35.30 5.11
N SER A 134 58.52 35.02 5.59
CA SER A 134 57.62 36.01 6.20
C SER A 134 58.21 36.63 7.46
N LEU A 135 58.82 35.83 8.35
CA LEU A 135 59.52 36.32 9.54
C LEU A 135 60.71 37.21 9.17
N LYS A 136 61.59 36.76 8.26
CA LYS A 136 62.70 37.59 7.76
C LYS A 136 62.23 38.91 7.15
N LEU A 137 61.09 38.88 6.45
CA LEU A 137 60.49 40.09 5.88
C LEU A 137 60.00 41.03 7.00
N LYS A 138 59.32 40.50 8.03
CA LYS A 138 58.88 41.27 9.19
C LYS A 138 60.04 41.88 9.97
N GLU A 139 61.15 41.14 10.15
CA GLU A 139 62.39 41.66 10.75
C GLU A 139 62.96 42.82 9.93
N LYS A 140 63.08 42.65 8.61
CA LYS A 140 63.64 43.68 7.71
C LYS A 140 62.85 44.99 7.72
N TYR A 141 61.53 44.91 7.87
CA TYR A 141 60.65 46.08 7.93
C TYR A 141 60.29 46.54 9.35
N GLY A 142 60.95 46.00 10.39
CA GLY A 142 60.80 46.46 11.78
C GLY A 142 59.45 46.16 12.42
N LEU A 143 58.72 45.14 11.93
CA LEU A 143 57.38 44.75 12.41
C LEU A 143 57.43 43.71 13.54
N ILE A 144 58.62 43.33 14.02
CA ILE A 144 58.78 42.56 15.25
C ILE A 144 59.07 43.55 16.37
N ALA A 145 58.14 43.62 17.34
CA ALA A 145 58.30 44.46 18.51
C ALA A 145 59.58 44.04 19.25
N ASN A 146 60.57 44.92 19.22
CA ASN A 146 61.77 44.83 20.02
C ASN A 146 61.33 44.95 21.50
N PRO A 147 61.56 43.95 22.38
CA PRO A 147 61.22 44.05 23.80
C PRO A 147 62.25 44.89 24.57
N GLU A 148 62.83 45.90 23.94
CA GLU A 148 63.72 46.88 24.56
C GLU A 148 63.26 48.27 24.12
N SER A 149 62.10 48.65 24.65
CA SER A 149 61.80 50.05 24.96
C SER A 149 61.92 50.20 26.48
N ASN A 150 63.06 50.75 26.90
CA ASN A 150 63.22 51.54 28.12
C ASN A 150 64.32 52.57 27.86
#